data_AF-A0A2H0FSR7-F1
#
_entry.id   AF-A0A2H0FSR7-F1
#
_cell.length_a   1.000
_cell.length_b   1.000
_cell.length_c   1.000
_cell.angle_alpha   90.00
_cell.angle_beta   90.00
_cell.angle_gamma   90.00
#
_symmetry.space_group_name_H-M   'P 1'
#
loop_
_entity.id
_entity.type
_entity.pdbx_description
1 polymer ?
#
loop_
_entity_poly.entity_id
_entity_poly.type
_entity_poly.pdbx_seq_one_letter_code
_entity_poly.pdbx_strand_id
1 'polypeptide(L)'
;MSGKFRTTWFYSSLDTYKKKVGILKQKEEDVYSERSVNFEEYASTLLQKYEEFDTDGYDVINVVPISMGQSEQCLQTNNNYVGDVGFSITRGAIVVGKKRE
;
A
#
# COMPACT_ATOMS: atom_id res chain seq x y z
N MET A 1 -7.54 -28.72 -16.16
CA MET A 1 -8.78 -27.90 -16.13
C MET A 1 -8.38 -26.51 -15.71
N SER A 2 -8.42 -25.51 -16.59
CA SER A 2 -8.30 -24.12 -16.14
C SER A 2 -9.57 -23.79 -15.36
N GLY A 3 -9.40 -23.38 -14.10
CA GLY A 3 -10.52 -22.96 -13.27
C GLY A 3 -11.23 -21.74 -13.87
N LYS A 4 -12.51 -21.55 -13.54
CA LYS A 4 -13.28 -20.36 -13.95
C LYS A 4 -12.77 -19.05 -13.32
N PHE A 5 -11.90 -19.15 -12.31
CA PHE A 5 -11.42 -18.01 -11.53
C PHE A 5 -9.91 -17.83 -11.69
N ARG A 6 -9.47 -16.57 -11.68
CA ARG A 6 -8.08 -16.15 -11.68
C ARG A 6 -7.87 -15.09 -10.60
N THR A 7 -6.71 -15.12 -9.97
CA THR A 7 -6.29 -14.12 -8.99
C THR A 7 -4.97 -13.49 -9.42
N THR A 8 -4.82 -12.20 -9.14
CA THR A 8 -3.52 -11.51 -9.13
C THR A 8 -3.42 -10.65 -7.88
N TRP A 9 -2.24 -10.10 -7.59
CA TRP A 9 -2.07 -9.18 -6.47
C TRP A 9 -0.98 -8.15 -6.79
N PHE A 10 -1.01 -7.04 -6.05
CA PHE A 10 0.02 -6.01 -6.12
C PHE A 10 0.23 -5.39 -4.74
N TYR A 11 1.40 -4.76 -4.57
CA TYR A 11 1.69 -3.83 -3.50
C TYR A 11 1.91 -2.44 -4.09
N SER A 12 1.73 -1.42 -3.26
CA SER A 12 2.05 -0.04 -3.56
C SER A 12 3.10 0.48 -2.58
N SER A 13 3.90 1.44 -3.04
CA SER A 13 4.88 2.11 -2.19
C SER A 13 4.21 2.86 -1.03
N LEU A 14 4.99 3.12 0.01
CA LEU A 14 4.57 4.05 1.06
C LEU A 14 4.63 5.47 0.50
N ASP A 15 3.74 6.32 0.99
CA ASP A 15 3.80 7.75 0.71
C ASP A 15 5.10 8.34 1.29
N THR A 16 5.52 9.51 0.82
CA THR A 16 6.72 10.18 1.32
C THR A 16 6.41 11.56 1.88
N TYR A 17 7.16 11.96 2.91
CA TYR A 17 7.09 13.30 3.48
C TYR A 17 8.50 13.88 3.62
N LYS A 18 8.59 15.21 3.54
CA LYS A 18 9.86 15.91 3.67
C LYS A 18 10.27 16.07 5.13
N LYS A 19 11.45 15.61 5.48
CA LYS A 19 12.07 15.80 6.79
C LYS A 19 13.33 16.65 6.65
N LYS A 20 13.46 17.68 7.49
CA LYS A 20 14.71 18.42 7.60
C LYS A 20 15.73 17.60 8.37
N VAL A 21 16.88 17.37 7.76
CA VAL A 21 17.99 16.61 8.33
C VAL A 21 19.28 17.44 8.29
N GLY A 22 20.18 17.16 9.23
CA GLY A 22 21.49 17.81 9.34
C GLY A 22 21.59 18.87 10.45
N ILE A 23 22.69 18.85 11.20
CA ILE A 23 22.96 19.73 12.35
C ILE A 23 23.51 21.10 11.91
N LEU A 24 24.19 21.17 10.76
CA LEU A 24 24.90 22.38 10.28
C LEU A 24 24.35 22.97 8.97
N LYS A 25 23.76 22.16 8.10
CA LYS A 25 23.03 22.60 6.90
C LYS A 25 21.72 21.80 6.86
N GLN A 26 20.60 22.48 7.03
CA GLN A 26 19.28 21.86 6.92
C GLN A 26 19.05 21.46 5.46
N LYS A 27 19.14 20.17 5.17
CA LYS A 27 18.74 19.58 3.89
C LYS A 27 17.37 18.93 4.08
N GLU A 28 16.50 19.04 3.09
CA GLU A 28 15.25 18.29 3.06
C GLU A 28 15.50 16.94 2.40
N GLU A 29 15.04 15.87 3.04
CA GLU A 29 15.07 14.51 2.50
C GLU A 29 13.66 13.90 2.56
N ASP A 30 13.30 13.16 1.52
CA ASP A 30 12.04 12.43 1.46
C ASP A 30 12.17 11.15 2.30
N VAL A 31 11.25 11.00 3.25
CA VAL A 31 11.18 9.85 4.17
C VAL A 31 9.84 9.16 3.95
N TYR A 32 9.85 7.82 3.92
CA TYR A 32 8.61 7.05 3.82
C TYR A 32 7.74 7.22 5.06
N SER A 33 6.45 7.42 4.85
CA SER A 33 5.44 7.42 5.90
C SER A 33 5.20 6.00 6.41
N GLU A 34 5.22 5.79 7.73
CA GLU A 34 4.78 4.51 8.31
C GLU A 34 3.25 4.34 8.27
N ARG A 35 2.49 5.42 8.00
CA ARG A 35 1.02 5.46 8.11
C ARG A 35 0.27 5.49 6.79
N SER A 36 0.93 5.90 5.71
CA SER A 36 0.26 6.19 4.44
C SER A 36 0.86 5.40 3.30
N VAL A 37 0.00 4.82 2.48
CA VAL A 37 0.36 4.24 1.19
C VAL A 37 0.26 5.32 0.12
N ASN A 38 1.07 5.21 -0.92
CA ASN A 38 0.90 6.03 -2.11
C ASN A 38 -0.40 5.64 -2.81
N PHE A 39 -1.48 6.37 -2.53
CA PHE A 39 -2.82 6.06 -3.06
C PHE A 39 -2.93 6.30 -4.57
N GLU A 40 -2.10 7.16 -5.15
CA GLU A 40 -2.07 7.38 -6.60
C GLU A 40 -1.49 6.15 -7.32
N GLU A 41 -0.36 5.64 -6.82
CA GLU A 41 0.21 4.38 -7.31
C GLU A 41 -0.75 3.21 -7.08
N TYR A 42 -1.41 3.16 -5.93
CA TYR A 42 -2.40 2.13 -5.62
C TYR A 42 -3.57 2.15 -6.62
N ALA A 43 -4.15 3.33 -6.86
CA ALA A 43 -5.30 3.47 -7.75
C ALA A 43 -4.93 3.15 -9.19
N SER A 44 -3.80 3.67 -9.68
CA SER A 44 -3.32 3.41 -11.04
C SER A 44 -2.96 1.93 -11.25
N THR A 45 -2.33 1.28 -10.28
CA THR A 45 -2.02 -0.15 -10.35
C THR A 45 -3.30 -1.00 -10.32
N LEU A 46 -4.28 -0.64 -9.49
CA LEU A 46 -5.57 -1.32 -9.45
C LEU A 46 -6.29 -1.22 -10.80
N LEU A 47 -6.33 -0.03 -11.40
CA LEU A 47 -6.90 0.20 -12.72
C LEU A 47 -6.20 -0.68 -13.77
N GLN A 48 -4.88 -0.70 -13.79
CA GLN A 48 -4.10 -1.56 -14.69
C GLN A 48 -4.49 -3.04 -14.54
N LYS A 49 -4.72 -3.52 -13.31
CA LYS A 49 -5.17 -4.90 -13.06
C LYS A 49 -6.58 -5.17 -13.58
N TYR A 50 -7.48 -4.18 -13.51
CA TYR A 50 -8.79 -4.30 -14.14
C TYR A 50 -8.68 -4.43 -15.67
N GLU A 51 -7.84 -3.62 -16.30
CA GLU A 51 -7.61 -3.65 -17.76
C GLU A 51 -6.95 -4.96 -18.22
N GLU A 52 -5.99 -5.48 -17.46
CA GLU A 52 -5.37 -6.80 -17.71
C GLU A 52 -6.41 -7.92 -17.66
N PHE A 53 -7.31 -7.91 -16.66
CA PHE A 53 -8.37 -8.91 -16.55
C PHE A 53 -9.38 -8.81 -17.70
N ASP A 54 -9.78 -7.60 -18.07
CA ASP A 54 -10.69 -7.34 -19.17
C ASP A 54 -10.13 -7.87 -20.50
N THR A 55 -8.87 -7.54 -20.79
CA THR A 55 -8.14 -8.01 -21.99
C THR A 55 -8.08 -9.53 -22.06
N ASP A 56 -7.89 -10.19 -20.91
CA ASP A 56 -7.80 -11.65 -20.83
C ASP A 56 -9.17 -12.35 -20.80
N GLY A 57 -10.28 -11.60 -20.90
CA GLY A 57 -11.64 -12.14 -20.94
C GLY A 57 -12.20 -12.52 -19.57
N TYR A 58 -11.81 -11.81 -18.51
CA TYR A 58 -12.31 -12.00 -17.15
C TYR A 58 -13.01 -10.73 -16.65
N ASP A 59 -14.11 -10.92 -15.90
CA ASP A 59 -14.70 -9.85 -15.10
C ASP A 59 -14.09 -9.84 -13.70
N VAL A 60 -13.64 -8.68 -13.24
CA VAL A 60 -13.25 -8.52 -11.83
C VAL A 60 -14.49 -8.57 -10.95
N ILE A 61 -14.52 -9.54 -10.03
CA ILE A 61 -15.66 -9.79 -9.15
C ILE A 61 -15.37 -9.48 -7.68
N ASN A 62 -14.10 -9.34 -7.30
CA ASN A 62 -13.72 -8.98 -5.94
C ASN A 62 -12.33 -8.34 -5.88
N VAL A 63 -12.15 -7.47 -4.90
CA VAL A 63 -10.86 -6.86 -4.54
C VAL A 63 -10.70 -6.98 -3.03
N VAL A 64 -9.69 -7.73 -2.60
CA VAL A 64 -9.41 -7.98 -1.17
C VAL A 64 -8.19 -7.15 -0.77
N PRO A 65 -8.31 -6.19 0.16
CA PRO A 65 -7.19 -5.37 0.60
C PRO A 65 -6.14 -6.23 1.33
N ILE A 66 -4.86 -5.96 1.07
CA ILE A 66 -3.76 -6.57 1.81
C ILE A 66 -3.36 -5.61 2.92
N SER A 67 -3.75 -5.96 4.15
CA SER A 67 -3.33 -5.26 5.36
C SER A 67 -1.94 -5.72 5.78
N MET A 68 -1.05 -4.77 6.07
CA MET A 68 0.32 -5.04 6.52
C MET A 68 0.55 -4.34 7.86
N GLY A 69 1.10 -5.10 8.81
CA GLY A 69 1.46 -4.57 10.13
C GLY A 69 2.58 -3.54 10.02
N GLN A 70 2.47 -2.49 10.83
CA GLN A 70 3.42 -1.40 11.03
C GLN A 70 3.52 -1.13 12.52
N SER A 71 4.57 -0.41 12.92
CA SER A 71 4.75 0.03 14.29
C SER A 71 5.45 1.37 14.32
N GLU A 72 5.06 2.22 15.26
CA GLU A 72 5.74 3.49 15.51
C GLU A 72 6.07 3.67 16.98
N GLN A 73 7.15 4.40 17.25
CA GLN A 73 7.53 4.79 18.60
C GLN A 73 6.58 5.86 19.13
N CYS A 74 5.98 5.60 20.30
CA CYS A 74 5.23 6.61 21.02
C CYS A 74 6.16 7.38 21.95
N LEU A 75 6.07 8.70 21.85
CA LEU A 75 6.81 9.65 22.67
C LEU A 75 5.81 10.48 23.49
N GLN A 76 6.14 10.74 24.76
CA GLN A 76 5.48 11.77 25.55
C GLN A 76 5.77 13.16 24.98
N THR A 77 5.02 14.19 25.42
CA THR A 77 5.24 15.59 25.00
C THR A 77 6.66 16.09 25.29
N ASN A 78 7.36 15.50 26.26
CA ASN A 78 8.75 15.77 26.59
C ASN A 78 9.76 14.91 25.80
N ASN A 79 9.31 14.21 24.76
CA ASN A 79 10.11 13.33 23.90
C ASN A 79 10.63 12.05 24.56
N ASN A 80 10.13 11.69 25.75
CA ASN A 80 10.47 10.41 26.38
C ASN A 80 9.74 9.25 25.69
N TYR A 81 10.48 8.20 25.38
CA TYR A 81 9.95 6.96 24.82
C TYR A 81 9.05 6.24 25.84
N VAL A 82 7.85 5.85 25.41
CA VAL A 82 6.87 5.13 26.26
C VAL A 82 6.48 3.75 25.72
N GLY A 83 7.00 3.35 24.57
CA GLY A 83 6.69 2.07 23.93
C GLY A 83 6.40 2.23 22.45
N ASP A 84 6.17 1.10 21.80
CA ASP A 84 5.76 1.05 20.39
C ASP A 84 4.25 0.77 20.29
N VAL A 85 3.59 1.43 19.34
CA VAL A 85 2.20 1.15 18.99
C VAL A 85 2.18 0.45 17.64
N GLY A 86 1.61 -0.76 17.63
CA GLY A 86 1.35 -1.52 16.42
C GLY A 86 0.02 -1.13 15.78
N PHE A 87 0.01 -1.03 14.46
CA PHE A 87 -1.20 -0.80 13.66
C PHE A 87 -1.03 -1.47 12.29
N SER A 88 -2.08 -1.47 11.47
CA SER A 88 -2.03 -2.03 10.12
C SER A 88 -2.47 -0.99 9.10
N ILE A 89 -1.79 -0.97 7.96
CA ILE A 89 -2.16 -0.14 6.81
C ILE A 89 -2.50 -1.04 5.61
N THR A 90 -3.33 -0.55 4.70
CA THR A 90 -3.55 -1.22 3.41
C THR A 90 -2.37 -0.92 2.49
N ARG A 91 -1.65 -1.95 2.06
CA ARG A 91 -0.43 -1.85 1.23
C ARG A 91 -0.60 -2.33 -0.20
N GLY A 92 -1.76 -2.89 -0.52
CA GLY A 92 -2.00 -3.52 -1.81
C GLY A 92 -3.35 -4.20 -1.83
N ALA A 93 -3.62 -4.94 -2.89
CA ALA A 93 -4.84 -5.73 -3.03
C ALA A 93 -4.60 -7.02 -3.79
N ILE A 94 -5.43 -8.02 -3.48
CA ILE A 94 -5.66 -9.19 -4.31
C ILE A 94 -6.88 -8.91 -5.17
N VAL A 95 -6.74 -9.07 -6.47
CA VAL A 95 -7.83 -8.91 -7.45
C VAL A 95 -8.28 -10.29 -7.91
N VAL A 96 -9.57 -10.56 -7.81
CA VAL A 96 -10.19 -11.82 -8.19
C VAL A 96 -11.09 -11.58 -9.39
N GLY A 97 -10.89 -12.33 -10.45
CA GLY A 97 -11.76 -12.31 -11.60
C GLY A 97 -12.28 -13.67 -12.00
N LYS A 98 -13.39 -13.63 -12.73
CA LYS A 98 -14.12 -14.78 -13.24
C LYS A 98 -14.16 -14.70 -14.75
N LYS A 99 -13.84 -15.80 -15.43
CA LYS A 99 -13.85 -15.87 -16.90
C LYS A 99 -15.27 -15.57 -17.42
N ARG A 100 -15.36 -14.69 -18.42
CA ARG A 100 -16.57 -14.48 -19.22
C ARG A 100 -16.84 -15.76 -20.00
N GLU A 101 -18.03 -16.31 -19.86
CA GLU A 101 -18.40 -17.62 -20.45
C GLU A 101 -18.21 -17.64 -21.97
#